data_AF-A0A920AC73-F1
#
_entry.id   AF-A0A920AC73-F1
#
_cell.length_a   1.000
_cell.length_b   1.000
_cell.length_c   1.000
_cell.angle_alpha   90.00
_cell.angle_beta   90.00
_cell.angle_gamma   90.00
#
_symmetry.space_group_name_H-M   'P 1'
#
loop_
_entity.id
_entity.type
_entity.pdbx_description
1 polymer ?
#
loop_
_entity_poly.entity_id
_entity_poly.type
_entity_poly.pdbx_seq_one_letter_code
_entity_poly.pdbx_strand_id
1 'polypeptide(L)'
;MKKIFLVVYLAFALFPLISYAQSVHNVNAGSYYYTDIDETVYVGDQVCWFNDGGYHDVNFSGYGNPQDLVDQYLPPNSGGDLGCITFSTPGSFTYDCSIGNHAANGMVATISVVEYFEPNQVSSVAITDCGDFEEGNNSAWAHILTATTAADGASSQEVQTFTMNVTSLPEGGANVRVYKTTANGSDFFGNSSRIET
;
A
#
# COMPACT_ATOMS: atom_id res chain seq x y z
N MET A 1 24.90 -36.34 4.81
CA MET A 1 23.45 -36.16 4.73
C MET A 1 22.91 -35.91 6.14
N LYS A 2 22.83 -34.66 6.58
CA LYS A 2 22.22 -34.32 7.88
C LYS A 2 20.78 -33.90 7.59
N LYS A 3 19.83 -34.72 8.04
CA LYS A 3 18.40 -34.41 8.01
C LYS A 3 18.14 -33.41 9.15
N ILE A 4 17.73 -32.20 8.81
CA ILE A 4 17.26 -31.20 9.76
C ILE A 4 15.73 -31.36 9.84
N PHE A 5 15.24 -31.61 11.05
CA PHE A 5 13.82 -31.66 11.35
C PHE A 5 13.31 -30.22 11.48
N LEU A 6 12.37 -29.85 10.61
CA LEU A 6 11.59 -28.62 10.72
C LEU A 6 10.55 -28.83 11.83
N VAL A 7 10.76 -28.22 12.99
CA VAL A 7 9.71 -28.04 13.99
C VAL A 7 8.95 -26.77 13.58
N VAL A 8 7.79 -26.93 12.95
CA VAL A 8 6.87 -25.82 12.69
C VAL A 8 6.25 -25.44 14.03
N TYR A 9 6.77 -24.39 14.67
CA TYR A 9 6.04 -23.68 15.70
C TYR A 9 4.94 -22.89 15.00
N LEU A 10 3.71 -23.41 15.03
CA LEU A 10 2.53 -22.64 14.67
C LEU A 10 2.29 -21.63 15.81
N ALA A 11 3.10 -20.57 15.85
CA ALA A 11 2.75 -19.38 16.60
C ALA A 11 1.51 -18.82 15.90
N PHE A 12 0.34 -19.05 16.50
CA PHE A 12 -0.85 -18.27 16.18
C PHE A 12 -0.52 -16.84 16.58
N ALA A 13 0.12 -16.10 15.67
CA ALA A 13 0.23 -14.66 15.78
C ALA A 13 -1.22 -14.19 15.78
N LEU A 14 -1.73 -13.89 16.98
CA LEU A 14 -2.84 -12.97 17.15
C LEU A 14 -2.33 -11.64 16.58
N PHE A 15 -2.33 -11.52 15.24
CA PHE A 15 -2.43 -10.22 14.61
C PHE A 15 -3.68 -9.61 15.24
N PRO A 16 -3.56 -8.54 16.04
CA PRO A 16 -4.75 -7.84 16.46
C PRO A 16 -5.51 -7.51 15.18
N LEU A 17 -6.71 -8.07 15.05
CA LEU A 17 -7.70 -7.60 14.08
C LEU A 17 -8.04 -6.20 14.56
N ILE A 18 -7.25 -5.20 14.14
CA ILE A 18 -7.60 -3.82 14.37
C ILE A 18 -8.76 -3.55 13.41
N SER A 19 -9.97 -3.71 13.93
CA SER A 19 -11.20 -3.33 13.26
C SER A 19 -11.26 -1.81 13.26
N TYR A 20 -10.69 -1.18 12.24
CA TYR A 20 -10.93 0.24 12.00
C TYR A 20 -12.37 0.45 11.57
N ALA A 21 -12.93 1.61 11.95
CA ALA A 21 -14.23 2.02 11.45
C ALA A 21 -14.05 2.37 9.96
N GLN A 22 -14.52 1.47 9.10
CA GLN A 22 -14.69 1.71 7.67
C GLN A 22 -15.48 3.02 7.47
N SER A 23 -14.92 3.99 6.76
CA SER A 23 -15.67 5.20 6.36
C SER A 23 -16.61 4.86 5.22
N VAL A 24 -17.75 5.55 5.18
CA VAL A 24 -18.73 5.42 4.10
C VAL A 24 -18.78 6.74 3.34
N HIS A 25 -18.41 6.68 2.06
CA HIS A 25 -18.49 7.78 1.11
C HIS A 25 -19.76 7.64 0.27
N ASN A 26 -20.42 8.76 -0.01
CA ASN A 26 -21.67 8.75 -0.77
C ASN A 26 -21.48 9.44 -2.13
N VAL A 27 -21.98 8.81 -3.18
CA VAL A 27 -22.00 9.34 -4.54
C VAL A 27 -23.44 9.40 -5.02
N ASN A 28 -23.88 10.56 -5.48
CA ASN A 28 -25.20 10.71 -6.08
C ASN A 28 -25.10 10.58 -7.59
N ALA A 29 -26.06 9.85 -8.18
CA ALA A 29 -26.22 9.65 -9.61
C ALA A 29 -27.49 10.38 -10.08
N GLY A 30 -27.40 11.06 -11.21
CA GLY A 30 -28.53 11.74 -11.83
C GLY A 30 -28.25 12.07 -13.28
N SER A 31 -28.93 13.10 -13.83
CA SER A 31 -28.90 13.49 -15.25
C SER A 31 -27.49 13.63 -15.85
N TYR A 32 -26.93 12.50 -16.27
CA TYR A 32 -25.58 12.29 -16.81
C TYR A 32 -24.43 12.63 -15.86
N TYR A 33 -24.62 12.52 -14.55
CA TYR A 33 -23.56 12.79 -13.57
C TYR A 33 -23.44 11.71 -12.51
N TYR A 34 -22.24 11.61 -11.95
CA TYR A 34 -21.97 11.17 -10.58
C TYR A 34 -21.37 12.35 -9.82
N THR A 35 -21.70 12.54 -8.54
CA THR A 35 -21.03 13.56 -7.73
C THR A 35 -19.60 13.14 -7.38
N ASP A 36 -18.74 14.13 -7.20
CA ASP A 36 -17.38 13.88 -6.70
C ASP A 36 -17.40 13.43 -5.23
N ILE A 37 -16.36 12.72 -4.83
CA ILE A 37 -16.05 12.43 -3.42
C ILE A 37 -15.00 13.46 -2.98
N ASP A 38 -15.37 14.36 -2.09
CA ASP A 38 -14.49 15.44 -1.60
C ASP A 38 -13.44 14.96 -0.59
N GLU A 39 -13.61 13.73 -0.07
CA GLU A 39 -12.74 13.11 0.92
C GLU A 39 -11.83 12.05 0.27
N THR A 40 -10.68 11.78 0.88
CA THR A 40 -9.81 10.69 0.45
C THR A 40 -10.48 9.35 0.75
N VAL A 41 -10.62 8.50 -0.27
CA VAL A 41 -11.04 7.11 -0.11
C VAL A 41 -9.81 6.25 0.19
N TYR A 42 -9.86 5.53 1.30
CA TYR A 42 -8.78 4.65 1.72
C TYR A 42 -9.13 3.17 1.48
N VAL A 43 -8.11 2.32 1.38
CA VAL A 43 -8.32 0.87 1.40
C VAL A 43 -9.11 0.48 2.66
N GLY A 44 -10.17 -0.29 2.46
CA GLY A 44 -11.11 -0.68 3.49
C GLY A 44 -12.37 0.18 3.54
N ASP A 45 -12.41 1.35 2.90
CA ASP A 45 -13.60 2.20 2.86
C ASP A 45 -14.71 1.63 1.97
N GLN A 46 -15.93 2.08 2.23
CA GLN A 46 -17.11 1.79 1.42
C GLN A 46 -17.52 3.03 0.63
N VAL A 47 -17.89 2.85 -0.64
CA VAL A 47 -18.56 3.87 -1.43
C VAL A 47 -19.98 3.38 -1.73
N CYS A 48 -20.97 4.23 -1.49
CA CYS A 48 -22.38 3.96 -1.70
C CYS A 48 -22.95 4.92 -2.76
N TRP A 49 -23.75 4.40 -3.69
CA TRP A 49 -24.35 5.17 -4.76
C TRP A 49 -25.86 5.35 -4.56
N PHE A 50 -26.34 6.57 -4.74
CA PHE A 50 -27.76 6.92 -4.62
C PHE A 50 -28.25 7.60 -5.89
N ASN A 51 -29.36 7.11 -6.45
CA ASN A 51 -29.99 7.68 -7.63
C ASN A 51 -30.97 8.80 -7.22
N ASP A 52 -30.69 10.03 -7.62
CA ASP A 52 -31.52 11.23 -7.39
C ASP A 52 -32.77 11.28 -8.31
N GLY A 53 -32.86 10.36 -9.27
CA GLY A 53 -33.95 10.23 -10.23
C GLY A 53 -33.42 9.98 -11.65
N GLY A 54 -34.27 9.39 -12.50
CA GLY A 54 -33.84 8.86 -13.80
C GLY A 54 -33.42 7.39 -13.70
N TYR A 55 -32.99 6.78 -14.81
CA TYR A 55 -32.62 5.36 -14.86
C TYR A 55 -31.11 5.19 -14.95
N HIS A 56 -30.47 4.82 -13.83
CA HIS A 56 -29.01 4.85 -13.67
C HIS A 56 -28.52 3.60 -12.93
N ASP A 57 -27.32 3.14 -13.28
CA ASP A 57 -26.56 2.01 -12.71
C ASP A 57 -25.15 2.43 -12.30
N VAL A 58 -24.31 1.49 -11.87
CA VAL A 58 -22.86 1.67 -11.68
C VAL A 58 -22.13 0.49 -12.32
N ASN A 59 -21.36 0.76 -13.37
CA ASN A 59 -20.66 -0.25 -14.15
C ASN A 59 -19.14 0.00 -14.19
N PHE A 60 -18.35 -0.99 -13.76
CA PHE A 60 -16.88 -0.92 -13.78
C PHE A 60 -16.25 -1.61 -15.00
N SER A 61 -17.04 -2.22 -15.89
CA SER A 61 -16.49 -2.91 -17.07
C SER A 61 -15.95 -1.94 -18.12
N GLY A 62 -14.93 -2.36 -18.89
CA GLY A 62 -14.40 -1.59 -20.03
C GLY A 62 -13.25 -0.62 -19.73
N TYR A 63 -12.87 -0.46 -18.46
CA TYR A 63 -11.85 0.51 -18.03
C TYR A 63 -10.54 -0.11 -17.52
N GLY A 64 -10.35 -1.42 -17.68
CA GLY A 64 -9.16 -2.12 -17.20
C GLY A 64 -9.13 -2.35 -15.69
N ASN A 65 -10.30 -2.25 -15.02
CA ASN A 65 -10.43 -2.54 -13.60
C ASN A 65 -10.23 -4.05 -13.30
N PRO A 66 -9.83 -4.41 -12.07
CA PRO A 66 -9.79 -5.79 -11.60
C PRO A 66 -11.14 -6.52 -11.80
N GLN A 67 -11.10 -7.80 -12.21
CA GLN A 67 -12.31 -8.54 -12.57
C GLN A 67 -13.28 -8.69 -11.38
N ASP A 68 -12.77 -8.85 -10.17
CA ASP A 68 -13.54 -8.91 -8.94
C ASP A 68 -14.29 -7.61 -8.63
N LEU A 69 -13.78 -6.45 -9.07
CA LEU A 69 -14.51 -5.19 -9.02
C LEU A 69 -15.54 -5.08 -10.16
N VAL A 70 -15.19 -5.54 -11.36
CA VAL A 70 -16.12 -5.58 -12.50
C VAL A 70 -17.35 -6.45 -12.19
N ASP A 71 -17.16 -7.56 -11.48
CA ASP A 71 -18.22 -8.48 -11.07
C ASP A 71 -19.17 -7.89 -10.01
N GLN A 72 -18.81 -6.76 -9.38
CA GLN A 72 -19.63 -6.03 -8.40
C GLN A 72 -20.56 -4.98 -9.03
N TYR A 73 -20.98 -5.22 -10.28
CA TYR A 73 -21.95 -4.39 -11.00
C TYR A 73 -23.20 -4.08 -10.16
N LEU A 74 -23.55 -2.79 -10.05
CA LEU A 74 -24.76 -2.34 -9.36
C LEU A 74 -25.86 -2.06 -10.40
N PRO A 75 -26.97 -2.84 -10.40
CA PRO A 75 -27.98 -2.79 -11.45
C PRO A 75 -28.79 -1.48 -11.42
N PRO A 76 -29.37 -1.07 -12.57
CA PRO A 76 -30.07 0.19 -12.66
C PRO A 76 -31.38 0.21 -11.89
N ASN A 77 -31.69 1.37 -11.32
CA ASN A 77 -33.00 1.66 -10.73
C ASN A 77 -33.52 3.02 -11.21
N SER A 78 -34.74 3.40 -10.80
CA SER A 78 -35.36 4.68 -11.16
C SER A 78 -35.28 5.76 -10.04
N GLY A 79 -34.48 5.51 -9.00
CA GLY A 79 -34.34 6.36 -7.81
C GLY A 79 -34.03 5.55 -6.55
N GLY A 80 -33.34 6.17 -5.60
CA GLY A 80 -32.97 5.55 -4.32
C GLY A 80 -31.64 4.78 -4.39
N ASP A 81 -31.47 3.80 -3.51
CA ASP A 81 -30.21 3.08 -3.32
C ASP A 81 -29.83 2.22 -4.53
N LEU A 82 -28.63 2.45 -5.08
CA LEU A 82 -28.01 1.59 -6.11
C LEU A 82 -27.14 0.50 -5.48
N GLY A 83 -26.68 0.72 -4.25
CA GLY A 83 -25.83 -0.20 -3.50
C GLY A 83 -24.46 0.39 -3.16
N CYS A 84 -23.65 -0.43 -2.49
CA CYS A 84 -22.34 -0.03 -1.99
C CYS A 84 -21.26 -1.06 -2.33
N ILE A 85 -20.02 -0.60 -2.49
CA ILE A 85 -18.84 -1.41 -2.75
C ILE A 85 -17.75 -1.06 -1.72
N THR A 86 -17.13 -2.08 -1.14
CA THR A 86 -15.94 -1.93 -0.30
C THR A 86 -14.70 -2.07 -1.16
N PHE A 87 -13.79 -1.08 -1.10
CA PHE A 87 -12.55 -1.12 -1.86
C PHE A 87 -11.41 -1.70 -1.03
N SER A 88 -10.92 -2.88 -1.41
CA SER A 88 -9.91 -3.63 -0.66
C SER A 88 -8.49 -3.50 -1.21
N THR A 89 -8.31 -2.79 -2.33
CA THR A 89 -7.01 -2.58 -2.97
C THR A 89 -6.84 -1.12 -3.37
N PRO A 90 -5.62 -0.56 -3.28
CA PRO A 90 -5.37 0.79 -3.75
C PRO A 90 -5.41 0.81 -5.29
N GLY A 91 -5.81 1.94 -5.85
CA GLY A 91 -5.88 2.09 -7.30
C GLY A 91 -6.77 3.23 -7.74
N SER A 92 -6.87 3.38 -9.05
CA SER A 92 -7.78 4.31 -9.69
C SER A 92 -8.79 3.50 -10.49
N PHE A 93 -10.05 3.56 -10.09
CA PHE A 93 -11.12 2.72 -10.63
C PHE A 93 -12.14 3.60 -11.35
N THR A 94 -12.20 3.46 -12.67
CA THR A 94 -13.15 4.22 -13.50
C THR A 94 -14.42 3.43 -13.71
N TYR A 95 -15.56 4.09 -13.61
CA TYR A 95 -16.87 3.49 -13.79
C TYR A 95 -17.79 4.45 -14.55
N ASP A 96 -18.86 3.89 -15.11
CA ASP A 96 -19.85 4.65 -15.85
C ASP A 96 -21.28 4.19 -15.59
N CYS A 97 -22.21 4.95 -16.16
CA CYS A 97 -23.58 4.49 -16.34
C CYS A 97 -23.72 3.83 -17.71
N SER A 98 -24.00 2.52 -17.71
CA SER A 98 -24.08 1.72 -18.95
C SER A 98 -25.41 1.89 -19.70
N ILE A 99 -26.33 2.69 -19.15
CA ILE A 99 -27.66 2.93 -19.72
C ILE A 99 -27.57 3.80 -20.97
N GLY A 100 -27.86 3.19 -22.11
CA GLY A 100 -27.96 3.88 -23.41
C GLY A 100 -26.69 4.66 -23.73
N ASN A 101 -26.83 5.99 -23.89
CA ASN A 101 -25.72 6.89 -24.19
C ASN A 101 -25.26 7.70 -22.95
N HIS A 102 -25.59 7.28 -21.72
CA HIS A 102 -25.31 8.10 -20.53
C HIS A 102 -23.81 8.37 -20.34
N ALA A 103 -22.98 7.32 -20.42
CA ALA A 103 -21.52 7.45 -20.41
C ALA A 103 -21.01 8.38 -21.52
N ALA A 104 -21.52 8.25 -22.74
CA ALA A 104 -21.15 9.10 -23.87
C ALA A 104 -21.56 10.58 -23.69
N ASN A 105 -22.54 10.85 -22.83
CA ASN A 105 -22.94 12.21 -22.42
C ASN A 105 -22.19 12.71 -21.17
N GLY A 106 -21.21 11.97 -20.67
CA GLY A 106 -20.34 12.38 -19.57
C GLY A 106 -20.60 11.68 -18.24
N MET A 107 -21.51 10.70 -18.17
CA MET A 107 -21.77 9.93 -16.95
C MET A 107 -20.70 8.87 -16.70
N VAL A 108 -19.47 9.33 -16.49
CA VAL A 108 -18.26 8.55 -16.22
C VAL A 108 -17.54 9.22 -15.07
N ALA A 109 -17.08 8.45 -14.09
CA ALA A 109 -16.35 8.96 -12.93
C ALA A 109 -15.23 8.00 -12.53
N THR A 110 -14.32 8.48 -11.69
CA THR A 110 -13.17 7.71 -11.21
C THR A 110 -13.07 7.83 -9.70
N ILE A 111 -12.94 6.70 -9.01
CA ILE A 111 -12.58 6.65 -7.59
C ILE A 111 -11.08 6.41 -7.48
N SER A 112 -10.39 7.25 -6.71
CA SER A 112 -8.98 7.03 -6.37
C SER A 112 -8.91 6.52 -4.93
N VAL A 113 -8.54 5.26 -4.78
CA VAL A 113 -8.34 4.60 -3.50
C VAL A 113 -6.86 4.60 -3.18
N VAL A 114 -6.49 5.20 -2.06
CA VAL A 114 -5.10 5.20 -1.61
C VAL A 114 -4.90 4.15 -0.54
N GLU A 115 -3.67 3.63 -0.48
CA GLU A 115 -3.26 2.81 0.67
C GLU A 115 -3.47 3.61 1.95
N TYR A 116 -4.02 2.93 2.93
CA TYR A 116 -4.13 3.50 4.25
C TYR A 116 -2.82 3.26 5.00
N PHE A 117 -2.05 4.32 5.20
CA PHE A 117 -0.92 4.30 6.13
C PHE A 117 -1.39 4.90 7.44
N GLU A 118 -1.64 4.05 8.44
CA GLU A 118 -1.95 4.48 9.81
C GLU A 118 -0.91 5.52 10.29
N PRO A 119 -1.31 6.77 10.58
CA PRO A 119 -0.38 7.77 11.10
C PRO A 119 0.15 7.40 12.50
N ASN A 120 -0.38 6.35 13.15
CA ASN A 120 0.05 5.87 14.46
C ASN A 120 0.18 4.33 14.59
N GLN A 121 0.37 3.60 13.49
CA GLN A 121 0.85 2.21 13.51
C GLN A 121 2.15 2.10 12.72
N VAL A 122 3.14 2.90 13.07
CA VAL A 122 4.51 2.42 12.91
C VAL A 122 4.67 1.36 14.01
N SER A 123 4.37 0.11 13.68
CA SER A 123 4.91 -0.99 14.46
C SER A 123 6.42 -0.86 14.34
N SER A 124 7.04 -0.27 15.36
CA SER A 124 8.50 -0.27 15.46
C SER A 124 8.90 -1.72 15.60
N VAL A 125 9.52 -2.24 14.54
CA VAL A 125 10.14 -3.55 14.57
C VAL A 125 11.57 -3.37 15.03
N ALA A 126 12.04 -4.25 15.90
CA ALA A 126 13.47 -4.30 16.18
C ALA A 126 14.20 -4.63 14.87
N ILE A 127 15.39 -4.06 14.65
CA ILE A 127 16.17 -4.37 13.43
C ILE A 127 16.42 -5.88 13.29
N THR A 128 16.51 -6.61 14.40
CA THR A 128 16.64 -8.09 14.44
C THR A 128 15.46 -8.84 13.84
N ASP A 129 14.27 -8.23 13.83
CA ASP A 129 13.04 -8.83 13.32
C ASP A 129 12.63 -8.21 11.97
N CYS A 130 13.47 -7.34 11.41
CA CYS A 130 13.23 -6.68 10.12
C CYS A 130 13.83 -7.49 8.97
N GLY A 131 13.00 -7.91 8.01
CA GLY A 131 13.44 -8.72 6.87
C GLY A 131 14.40 -8.01 5.90
N ASP A 132 14.49 -6.67 5.97
CA ASP A 132 15.41 -5.88 5.14
C ASP A 132 16.85 -5.86 5.70
N PHE A 133 17.02 -6.29 6.96
CA PHE A 133 18.32 -6.36 7.61
C PHE A 133 18.76 -7.80 7.80
N GLU A 134 19.99 -8.09 7.37
CA GLU A 134 20.66 -9.34 7.65
C GLU A 134 21.51 -9.23 8.92
N GLU A 135 21.72 -10.37 9.59
CA GLU A 135 22.63 -10.45 10.72
C GLU A 135 24.08 -10.21 10.26
N GLY A 136 24.73 -9.32 10.97
CA GLY A 136 26.12 -8.99 10.81
C GLY A 136 27.08 -10.12 11.09
N ASN A 137 28.26 -10.06 10.47
CA ASN A 137 29.33 -11.02 10.76
C ASN A 137 30.14 -10.67 12.03
N ASN A 138 29.99 -9.48 12.59
CA ASN A 138 30.68 -9.04 13.80
C ASN A 138 29.97 -7.87 14.49
N SER A 139 30.42 -7.53 15.71
CA SER A 139 29.82 -6.47 16.53
C SER A 139 29.95 -5.06 15.96
N ALA A 140 30.90 -4.79 15.06
CA ALA A 140 31.02 -3.49 14.39
C ALA A 140 30.03 -3.34 13.22
N TRP A 141 29.46 -4.44 12.73
CA TRP A 141 28.51 -4.51 11.62
C TRP A 141 27.30 -5.37 11.98
N ALA A 142 26.75 -5.20 13.19
CA ALA A 142 25.77 -6.13 13.76
C ALA A 142 24.52 -6.37 12.89
N HIS A 143 24.13 -5.38 12.08
CA HIS A 143 23.03 -5.49 11.14
C HIS A 143 23.39 -4.83 9.81
N ILE A 144 23.02 -5.46 8.70
CA ILE A 144 23.38 -5.02 7.35
C ILE A 144 22.11 -4.91 6.50
N LEU A 145 21.86 -3.72 5.97
CA LEU A 145 20.89 -3.52 4.89
C LEU A 145 21.67 -3.39 3.58
N THR A 146 21.43 -4.32 2.66
CA THR A 146 22.07 -4.32 1.34
C THR A 146 21.19 -3.53 0.36
N ALA A 147 21.52 -2.27 0.11
CA ALA A 147 20.77 -1.44 -0.83
C ALA A 147 20.95 -1.88 -2.29
N THR A 148 22.15 -2.35 -2.64
CA THR A 148 22.50 -2.83 -3.99
C THR A 148 23.74 -3.71 -3.93
N THR A 149 23.94 -4.53 -4.97
CA THR A 149 25.08 -5.40 -5.18
C THR A 149 25.79 -5.07 -6.50
N ALA A 150 27.01 -5.59 -6.67
CA ALA A 150 27.70 -5.48 -7.96
C ALA A 150 26.96 -6.15 -9.12
N ALA A 151 26.07 -7.11 -8.84
CA ALA A 151 25.26 -7.77 -9.86
C ALA A 151 24.21 -6.84 -10.48
N ASP A 152 23.84 -5.77 -9.78
CA ASP A 152 22.87 -4.77 -10.27
C ASP A 152 23.50 -3.83 -11.33
N GLY A 153 24.82 -3.89 -11.53
CA GLY A 153 25.50 -3.28 -12.67
C GLY A 153 25.43 -1.74 -12.67
N ALA A 154 24.70 -1.16 -13.61
CA ALA A 154 24.61 0.30 -13.73
C ALA A 154 23.71 0.90 -12.65
N SER A 155 22.63 0.23 -12.25
CA SER A 155 21.70 0.78 -11.24
C SER A 155 22.32 0.88 -9.85
N SER A 156 23.36 0.10 -9.55
CA SER A 156 24.12 0.20 -8.30
C SER A 156 24.95 1.48 -8.18
N GLN A 157 25.12 2.21 -9.29
CA GLN A 157 25.94 3.43 -9.35
C GLN A 157 25.11 4.71 -9.14
N GLU A 158 23.77 4.58 -9.17
CA GLU A 158 22.83 5.66 -8.91
C GLU A 158 22.76 6.00 -7.42
N VAL A 159 22.18 7.16 -7.10
CA VAL A 159 21.99 7.59 -5.70
C VAL A 159 21.05 6.63 -4.98
N GLN A 160 21.54 6.05 -3.88
CA GLN A 160 20.75 5.23 -2.97
C GLN A 160 20.30 6.09 -1.77
N THR A 161 19.01 6.09 -1.48
CA THR A 161 18.44 6.82 -0.34
C THR A 161 17.82 5.84 0.63
N PHE A 162 18.21 5.93 1.90
CA PHE A 162 17.64 5.17 3.00
C PHE A 162 17.12 6.15 4.05
N THR A 163 15.89 5.96 4.50
CA THR A 163 15.28 6.77 5.56
C THR A 163 14.64 5.83 6.56
N MET A 164 14.93 6.04 7.84
CA MET A 164 14.35 5.28 8.93
C MET A 164 13.95 6.21 10.07
N ASN A 165 12.85 5.88 10.74
CA ASN A 165 12.48 6.50 12.01
C ASN A 165 13.03 5.64 13.14
N VAL A 166 13.83 6.22 14.03
CA VAL A 166 14.45 5.51 15.14
C VAL A 166 13.65 5.85 16.40
N THR A 167 12.93 4.87 16.92
CA THR A 167 12.07 5.06 18.10
C THR A 167 12.76 4.67 19.41
N SER A 168 13.84 3.88 19.33
CA SER A 168 14.66 3.50 20.48
C SER A 168 16.05 3.03 20.03
N LEU A 169 16.99 3.00 20.96
CA LEU A 169 18.36 2.51 20.76
C LEU A 169 18.75 1.55 21.89
N PRO A 170 19.68 0.61 21.65
CA PRO A 170 20.22 -0.22 22.71
C PRO A 170 21.00 0.62 23.74
N GLU A 171 21.25 0.04 24.92
CA GLU A 171 22.10 0.68 25.93
C GLU A 171 23.51 0.94 25.36
N GLY A 172 23.99 2.18 25.47
CA GLY A 172 25.22 2.64 24.81
C GLY A 172 25.03 3.24 23.41
N GLY A 173 23.81 3.17 22.85
CA GLY A 173 23.46 3.71 21.54
C GLY A 173 23.88 2.82 20.37
N ALA A 174 23.63 3.28 19.15
CA ALA A 174 24.09 2.63 17.93
C ALA A 174 24.73 3.64 16.97
N ASN A 175 25.55 3.13 16.05
CA ASN A 175 26.13 3.91 14.97
C ASN A 175 25.70 3.35 13.63
N VAL A 176 25.59 4.22 12.63
CA VAL A 176 25.42 3.85 11.23
C VAL A 176 26.69 4.17 10.46
N ARG A 177 27.01 3.32 9.49
CA ARG A 177 28.17 3.49 8.61
C ARG A 177 27.84 2.97 7.22
N VAL A 178 28.20 3.74 6.20
CA VAL A 178 28.05 3.31 4.80
C VAL A 178 29.24 2.43 4.39
N TYR A 179 28.94 1.28 3.81
CA TYR A 179 29.88 0.45 3.06
C TYR A 179 29.53 0.51 1.57
N LYS A 180 30.56 0.56 0.72
CA LYS A 180 30.41 0.35 -0.72
C LYS A 180 31.68 -0.26 -1.29
N THR A 181 31.55 -0.88 -2.46
CA THR A 181 32.69 -1.24 -3.29
C THR A 181 33.00 -0.10 -4.27
N THR A 182 34.28 0.10 -4.55
CA THR A 182 34.75 1.06 -5.57
C THR A 182 34.82 0.38 -6.93
N ALA A 183 34.93 1.17 -8.00
CA ALA A 183 35.09 0.65 -9.37
C ALA A 183 36.29 -0.32 -9.52
N ASN A 184 37.31 -0.19 -8.66
CA ASN A 184 38.49 -1.06 -8.64
C ASN A 184 38.30 -2.33 -7.77
N GLY A 185 37.07 -2.62 -7.33
CA GLY A 185 36.76 -3.76 -6.47
C GLY A 185 37.30 -3.64 -5.03
N SER A 186 37.80 -2.47 -4.65
CA SER A 186 38.27 -2.21 -3.27
C SER A 186 37.12 -1.76 -2.38
N ASP A 187 37.19 -2.14 -1.11
CA ASP A 187 36.23 -1.73 -0.09
C ASP A 187 36.40 -0.25 0.28
N PHE A 188 35.28 0.46 0.41
CA PHE A 188 35.22 1.80 0.96
C PHE A 188 34.28 1.83 2.16
N PHE A 189 34.77 2.39 3.25
CA PHE A 189 34.00 2.59 4.47
C PHE A 189 33.87 4.08 4.74
N GLY A 190 32.64 4.59 4.76
CA GLY A 190 32.35 5.97 5.12
C GLY A 190 32.70 6.28 6.58
N ASN A 191 32.44 7.51 7.02
CA ASN A 191 32.55 7.82 8.44
C ASN A 191 31.43 7.13 9.22
N SER A 192 31.73 6.74 10.46
CA SER A 192 30.72 6.27 11.41
C SER A 192 29.99 7.47 11.98
N SER A 193 28.67 7.42 12.01
CA SER A 193 27.82 8.46 12.59
C SER A 193 26.95 7.86 13.68
N ARG A 194 26.83 8.54 14.81
CA ARG A 194 25.93 8.12 15.89
C ARG A 194 24.49 8.32 15.45
N ILE A 195 23.65 7.34 15.76
CA ILE A 195 22.21 7.42 15.54
C ILE A 195 21.62 8.14 16.74
N GLU A 196 20.71 9.07 16.46
CA GLU A 196 19.94 9.79 17.48
C GLU A 196 18.45 9.46 17.28
N THR A 197 17.67 9.52 18.35
CA THR A 197 16.20 9.37 18.37
C THR A 197 15.52 10.72 18.35
#